data_AF-A0A165CH15-F1
#
_entry.id   AF-A0A165CH15-F1
#
_cell.length_a   1.000
_cell.length_b   1.000
_cell.length_c   1.000
_cell.angle_alpha   90.00
_cell.angle_beta   90.00
_cell.angle_gamma   90.00
#
_symmetry.space_group_name_H-M   'P 1'
#
loop_
_entity.id
_entity.type
_entity.pdbx_description
1 polymer ?
#
loop_
_entity_poly.entity_id
_entity_poly.type
_entity_poly.pdbx_seq_one_letter_code
_entity_poly.pdbx_strand_id
1 'polypeptide(L)'
;MGITTPEEFLQAIGRGAVDKVKVETWDGLFRLQGQQMKAAGLAPKERKYVLWALEKFRQGENPKEFVIPPKPKKTIRGWGPKIQNGKKIR
;
A
#
# COMPACT_ATOMS: atom_id res chain seq x y z
N MET A 1 -9.67 7.41 -15.84
CA MET A 1 -8.20 7.38 -15.93
C MET A 1 -7.69 8.79 -15.67
N GLY A 2 -6.94 9.03 -14.59
CA GLY A 2 -6.59 10.39 -14.16
C GLY A 2 -5.35 10.44 -13.29
N ILE A 3 -4.40 9.54 -13.54
CA ILE A 3 -3.09 9.54 -12.91
C ILE A 3 -2.11 9.73 -14.07
N THR A 4 -1.43 10.85 -14.09
CA THR A 4 -0.50 11.23 -15.16
C THR A 4 0.95 11.18 -14.69
N THR A 5 1.17 11.26 -13.36
CA THR A 5 2.51 11.24 -12.78
C THR A 5 2.78 9.98 -11.93
N PRO A 6 4.05 9.54 -11.85
CA PRO A 6 4.45 8.45 -10.96
C PRO A 6 4.17 8.76 -9.48
N GLU A 7 4.29 10.02 -9.09
CA GLU A 7 4.02 10.48 -7.71
C GLU A 7 2.53 10.36 -7.37
N GLU A 8 1.63 10.80 -8.26
CA GLU A 8 0.19 10.61 -8.10
C GLU A 8 -0.18 9.13 -7.97
N PHE A 9 0.50 8.25 -8.71
CA PHE A 9 0.33 6.81 -8.56
C PHE A 9 0.73 6.33 -7.16
N LEU A 10 1.92 6.70 -6.69
CA LEU A 10 2.42 6.33 -5.38
C LEU A 10 1.53 6.85 -4.24
N GLN A 11 0.96 8.05 -4.42
CA GLN A 11 -0.01 8.61 -3.49
C GLN A 11 -1.34 7.87 -3.52
N ALA A 12 -1.83 7.52 -4.72
CA ALA A 12 -3.09 6.79 -4.89
C ALA A 12 -3.04 5.38 -4.26
N ILE A 13 -1.92 4.65 -4.42
CA ILE A 13 -1.77 3.31 -3.84
C ILE A 13 -1.64 3.32 -2.30
N GLY A 14 -1.20 4.45 -1.75
CA GLY A 14 -1.03 4.70 -0.31
C GLY A 14 0.12 3.91 0.34
N ARG A 15 -0.05 3.58 1.62
CA ARG A 15 0.92 2.83 2.46
C ARG A 15 2.31 3.49 2.64
N GLY A 16 2.35 4.82 2.62
CA GLY A 16 3.58 5.59 2.82
C GLY A 16 4.64 5.36 1.73
N ALA A 17 4.21 4.90 0.54
CA ALA A 17 5.12 4.67 -0.57
C ALA A 17 5.65 5.99 -1.15
N VAL A 18 4.81 7.03 -1.19
CA VAL A 18 5.14 8.36 -1.74
C VAL A 18 6.30 9.02 -0.98
N ASP A 19 6.36 8.87 0.35
CA ASP A 19 7.38 9.52 1.17
C ASP A 19 8.76 8.88 1.02
N LYS A 20 8.80 7.60 0.66
CA LYS A 20 10.01 6.78 0.64
C LYS A 20 10.58 6.60 -0.77
N VAL A 21 9.71 6.46 -1.76
CA VAL A 21 10.12 6.25 -3.15
C VAL A 21 9.96 7.56 -3.92
N LYS A 22 11.08 8.23 -4.20
CA LYS A 22 11.09 9.44 -5.03
C LYS A 22 11.49 9.08 -6.45
N VAL A 23 10.57 9.26 -7.40
CA VAL A 23 10.82 9.00 -8.82
C VAL A 23 10.12 10.05 -9.66
N GLU A 24 10.84 10.57 -10.64
CA GLU A 24 10.34 11.62 -11.53
C GLU A 24 9.70 11.06 -12.81
N THR A 25 10.09 9.85 -13.21
CA THR A 25 9.66 9.23 -14.48
C THR A 25 8.97 7.89 -14.28
N TRP A 26 8.02 7.60 -15.17
CA TRP A 26 7.32 6.31 -15.20
C TRP A 26 8.29 5.16 -15.46
N ASP A 27 9.19 5.31 -16.42
CA ASP A 27 10.21 4.31 -16.75
C ASP A 27 11.12 4.03 -15.54
N GLY A 28 11.53 5.07 -14.80
CA GLY A 28 12.27 4.91 -13.55
C GLY A 28 11.48 4.13 -12.50
N LEU A 29 10.16 4.37 -12.40
CA LEU A 29 9.30 3.70 -11.43
C LEU A 29 9.08 2.23 -11.78
N PHE A 30 8.90 1.90 -13.06
CA PHE A 30 8.75 0.52 -13.53
C PHE A 30 10.05 -0.29 -13.49
N ARG A 31 11.22 0.38 -13.55
CA ARG A 31 12.53 -0.28 -13.42
C ARG A 31 12.95 -0.53 -11.98
N LEU A 32 12.28 0.09 -10.99
CA LEU A 32 12.63 -0.07 -9.59
C LEU A 32 12.53 -1.53 -9.14
N GLN A 33 13.63 -2.05 -8.62
CA GLN A 33 13.69 -3.38 -8.05
C GLN A 33 13.50 -3.35 -6.53
N GLY A 34 13.10 -4.49 -5.97
CA GLY A 34 12.89 -4.64 -4.53
C GLY A 34 14.13 -4.32 -3.68
N GLN A 35 15.36 -4.45 -4.21
CA GLN A 35 16.58 -4.06 -3.49
C GLN A 35 16.73 -2.54 -3.38
N GLN A 36 16.42 -1.80 -4.44
CA GLN A 36 16.45 -0.34 -4.43
C GLN A 36 15.37 0.22 -3.49
N MET A 37 14.16 -0.36 -3.52
CA MET A 37 13.10 -0.02 -2.57
C MET A 37 13.47 -0.36 -1.11
N LYS A 38 14.28 -1.41 -0.89
CA LYS A 38 14.81 -1.73 0.45
C LYS A 38 15.78 -0.65 0.93
N ALA A 39 16.68 -0.19 0.06
CA ALA A 39 17.61 0.90 0.36
C ALA A 39 16.86 2.21 0.67
N ALA A 40 15.72 2.44 0.02
CA ALA A 40 14.80 3.56 0.30
C ALA A 40 14.00 3.40 1.62
N GLY A 41 14.18 2.32 2.38
CA GLY A 41 13.55 2.13 3.68
C GLY A 41 12.14 1.52 3.64
N LEU A 42 11.71 0.94 2.52
CA LEU A 42 10.43 0.22 2.47
C LEU A 42 10.56 -1.12 3.19
N ALA A 43 9.59 -1.44 4.04
CA ALA A 43 9.47 -2.74 4.67
C ALA A 43 9.11 -3.84 3.65
N PRO A 44 9.40 -5.13 3.91
CA PRO A 44 9.13 -6.20 2.95
C PRO A 44 7.67 -6.28 2.46
N LYS A 45 6.69 -5.95 3.31
CA LYS A 45 5.26 -5.90 2.93
C LYS A 45 4.94 -4.74 2.00
N GLU A 46 5.55 -3.57 2.22
CA GLU A 46 5.36 -2.38 1.39
C GLU A 46 5.93 -2.62 -0.01
N ARG A 47 7.13 -3.18 -0.12
CA ARG A 47 7.77 -3.48 -1.41
C ARG A 47 6.95 -4.44 -2.27
N LYS A 48 6.47 -5.54 -1.66
CA LYS A 48 5.60 -6.51 -2.35
C LYS A 48 4.31 -5.87 -2.85
N TYR A 49 3.74 -4.97 -2.06
CA TYR A 49 2.53 -4.26 -2.41
C TYR A 49 2.75 -3.27 -3.56
N VAL A 50 3.81 -2.46 -3.52
CA VAL A 50 4.13 -1.50 -4.60
C VAL A 50 4.36 -2.22 -5.93
N LEU A 51 5.13 -3.31 -5.93
CA LEU A 51 5.38 -4.10 -7.15
C LEU A 51 4.09 -4.74 -7.70
N TRP A 52 3.25 -5.29 -6.83
CA TRP A 52 1.94 -5.82 -7.22
C TRP A 52 1.03 -4.71 -7.80
N ALA A 53 0.98 -3.54 -7.17
CA ALA A 53 0.18 -2.42 -7.63
C ALA A 53 0.67 -1.87 -8.98
N LEU A 54 1.98 -1.82 -9.20
CA LEU A 54 2.57 -1.44 -10.48
C LEU A 54 2.17 -2.40 -11.59
N GLU A 55 2.20 -3.70 -11.33
CA GLU A 55 1.79 -4.70 -12.30
C GLU A 55 0.30 -4.58 -12.63
N LYS A 56 -0.55 -4.29 -11.63
CA LYS A 56 -1.98 -4.01 -11.83
C LYS A 56 -2.23 -2.77 -12.68
N PHE A 57 -1.50 -1.69 -12.43
CA PHE A 57 -1.56 -0.48 -13.24
C PHE A 57 -1.07 -0.72 -14.67
N ARG A 58 -0.02 -1.52 -14.86
CA ARG A 58 0.48 -1.94 -16.17
C ARG A 58 -0.55 -2.73 -16.97
N GLN A 59 -1.41 -3.50 -16.30
CA GLN A 59 -2.52 -4.24 -16.89
C GLN A 59 -3.74 -3.35 -17.21
N GLY A 60 -3.66 -2.05 -16.92
CA GLY A 60 -4.74 -1.09 -17.19
C GLY A 60 -5.78 -0.97 -16.07
N GLU A 61 -5.57 -1.63 -14.92
CA GLU A 61 -6.48 -1.48 -13.78
C GLU A 61 -6.32 -0.09 -13.13
N ASN A 62 -7.43 0.47 -12.65
CA ASN A 62 -7.44 1.77 -12.00
C ASN A 62 -6.91 1.67 -10.55
N PRO A 63 -5.85 2.41 -10.16
CA PRO A 63 -5.27 2.32 -8.82
C PRO A 63 -6.27 2.53 -7.71
N LYS A 64 -7.22 3.47 -7.86
CA LYS A 64 -8.23 3.75 -6.84
C LYS A 64 -9.19 2.59 -6.59
N GLU A 65 -9.34 1.68 -7.54
CA GLU A 65 -10.28 0.55 -7.45
C GLU A 65 -9.64 -0.67 -6.78
N PHE A 66 -8.37 -0.96 -7.06
CA PHE A 66 -7.68 -2.12 -6.48
C PHE A 66 -6.95 -1.81 -5.17
N VAL A 67 -6.85 -0.54 -4.76
CA VAL A 67 -6.25 -0.18 -3.46
C VAL A 67 -6.99 -0.87 -2.33
N ILE A 68 -6.24 -1.64 -1.55
CA ILE A 68 -6.77 -2.25 -0.33
C ILE A 68 -6.68 -1.21 0.79
N PRO A 69 -7.82 -0.69 1.30
CA PRO A 69 -7.81 0.31 2.35
C PRO A 69 -7.14 -0.22 3.63
N PRO A 70 -6.55 0.65 4.45
CA PRO A 70 -5.98 0.24 5.73
C PRO A 70 -7.08 -0.39 6.59
N LYS A 71 -6.74 -1.51 7.23
CA LYS A 71 -7.69 -2.16 8.15
C LYS A 71 -8.06 -1.16 9.25
N PRO A 72 -9.36 -0.94 9.53
CA PRO A 72 -9.76 -0.02 10.57
C PRO A 72 -9.17 -0.47 11.91
N LYS A 73 -8.84 0.51 12.76
CA LYS A 73 -8.34 0.24 14.10
C LYS A 73 -9.37 -0.60 14.85
N LYS A 74 -8.95 -1.70 15.45
CA LYS A 74 -9.83 -2.52 16.29
C LYS A 74 -10.40 -1.65 17.42
N THR A 75 -11.72 -1.44 17.40
CA THR A 75 -12.43 -0.70 18.45
C THR A 75 -12.35 -1.45 19.78
N ILE A 76 -12.52 -2.78 19.74
CA ILE A 76 -12.46 -3.65 20.91
C ILE A 76 -11.14 -4.43 20.87
N ARG A 77 -10.30 -4.28 21.89
CA ARG A 77 -9.06 -5.06 22.07
C ARG A 77 -9.34 -6.19 23.07
N GLY A 78 -9.33 -7.46 22.63
CA GLY A 78 -9.69 -8.59 23.49
C GLY A 78 -9.66 -9.97 22.83
N TRP A 79 -9.62 -11.02 23.67
CA TRP A 79 -9.44 -12.44 23.32
C TRP A 79 -10.75 -13.13 22.93
N GLY A 80 -11.05 -13.21 21.63
CA GLY A 80 -12.08 -14.10 21.09
C GLY A 80 -13.48 -13.91 21.70
N PRO A 81 -14.32 -14.96 21.72
CA PRO A 81 -15.71 -14.88 22.18
C PRO A 81 -15.89 -14.41 23.62
N LYS A 82 -14.83 -14.46 24.43
CA LYS A 82 -14.82 -14.08 25.85
C LYS A 82 -15.01 -12.58 26.07
N ILE A 83 -14.71 -11.75 25.08
CA ILE A 83 -14.87 -10.30 25.13
C ILE A 83 -15.71 -9.85 23.93
N GLN A 84 -16.99 -9.55 24.16
CA GLN A 84 -17.85 -8.90 23.18
C GLN A 84 -18.18 -7.49 23.65
N ASN A 85 -18.22 -6.53 22.73
CA ASN A 85 -18.56 -5.13 23.01
C ASN A 85 -17.74 -4.50 24.16
N GLY A 86 -16.48 -4.94 24.34
CA GLY A 86 -15.60 -4.45 25.42
C GLY A 86 -15.93 -4.99 26.81
N LYS A 87 -16.91 -5.89 26.96
CA LYS A 87 -17.27 -6.53 28.21
C LYS A 87 -16.85 -8.00 28.20
N LYS A 88 -16.33 -8.49 29.33
CA LYS A 88 -16.04 -9.90 29.53
C LYS A 88 -17.36 -10.65 29.74
N ILE A 89 -17.67 -11.59 28.86
CA ILE A 89 -18.83 -12.48 29.03
C ILE A 89 -18.37 -13.67 29.88
N ARG A 90 -19.21 -14.08 30.84
CA ARG A 90 -18.98 -15.23 31.71
C ARG A 90 -19.83 -16.40 31.29
#